data_AF-A0A3D6D0R9-F1
#
_entry.id   AF-A0A3D6D0R9-F1
#
_cell.length_a   1.000
_cell.length_b   1.000
_cell.length_c   1.000
_cell.angle_alpha   90.00
_cell.angle_beta   90.00
_cell.angle_gamma   90.00
#
_symmetry.space_group_name_H-M   'P 1'
#
loop_
_entity.id
_entity.type
_entity.pdbx_description
1 polymer ?
#
loop_
_entity_poly.entity_id
_entity_poly.type
_entity_poly.pdbx_seq_one_letter_code
_entity_poly.pdbx_strand_id
1 'polypeptide(L)'
;MSVKIAINGFGRIGRLVFRALAEQGLLGNEVEVVAVGDIVPADNLAYLLKYDSTQGRFKGEVSSKKSSADKEDDDVLVVNGKDIHVVSARQPSGLPWKDLGVELVIESTGLFTSADAAQGHIEAGAKKVIISAPAKGDGIATLVMGVNHESYEPANHHIISNAS
;
A
#
# COMPACT_ATOMS: atom_id res chain seq x y z
N MET A 1 17.41 -5.23 7.31
CA MET A 1 16.94 -4.16 6.42
C MET A 1 15.43 -4.30 6.32
N SER A 2 14.69 -3.21 6.50
CA SER A 2 13.24 -3.19 6.27
C SER A 2 12.94 -3.17 4.77
N VAL A 3 11.84 -3.81 4.37
CA VAL A 3 11.31 -3.73 3.00
C VAL A 3 10.51 -2.44 2.87
N LYS A 4 10.81 -1.61 1.88
CA LYS A 4 10.05 -0.39 1.60
C LYS A 4 8.80 -0.70 0.80
N ILE A 5 7.64 -0.37 1.36
CA ILE A 5 6.35 -0.69 0.75
C ILE A 5 5.50 0.55 0.49
N ALA A 6 4.64 0.45 -0.53
CA ALA A 6 3.51 1.35 -0.71
C ALA A 6 2.19 0.58 -0.66
N ILE A 7 1.15 1.22 -0.13
CA ILE A 7 -0.21 0.68 -0.13
C ILE A 7 -1.04 1.50 -1.10
N ASN A 8 -1.28 1.00 -2.31
CA ASN A 8 -2.11 1.67 -3.30
C ASN A 8 -3.60 1.37 -3.04
N GLY A 9 -4.41 2.39 -2.86
CA GLY A 9 -5.79 2.27 -2.38
C GLY A 9 -5.88 2.27 -0.85
N PHE A 10 -5.75 3.43 -0.22
CA PHE A 10 -5.87 3.59 1.25
C PHE A 10 -7.32 3.63 1.75
N GLY A 11 -8.17 2.84 1.09
CA GLY A 11 -9.54 2.55 1.45
C GLY A 11 -9.63 1.56 2.62
N ARG A 12 -10.72 0.77 2.66
CA ARG A 12 -10.96 -0.18 3.77
C ARG A 12 -9.81 -1.18 3.92
N ILE A 13 -9.43 -1.87 2.84
CA ILE A 13 -8.40 -2.92 2.90
C ILE A 13 -7.02 -2.31 3.18
N GLY A 14 -6.62 -1.26 2.45
CA GLY A 14 -5.33 -0.62 2.66
C GLY A 14 -5.12 -0.14 4.11
N ARG A 15 -6.13 0.47 4.74
CA ARG A 15 -6.05 0.87 6.15
C ARG A 15 -5.95 -0.32 7.10
N LEU A 16 -6.68 -1.40 6.84
CA LEU A 16 -6.62 -2.60 7.69
C LEU A 16 -5.28 -3.31 7.57
N VAL A 17 -4.70 -3.37 6.38
CA VAL A 17 -3.32 -3.87 6.18
C VAL A 17 -2.33 -3.01 6.97
N PHE A 18 -2.42 -1.69 6.86
CA PHE A 18 -1.56 -0.78 7.64
C PHE A 18 -1.70 -1.01 9.15
N ARG A 19 -2.95 -1.13 9.65
CA ARG A 19 -3.20 -1.43 11.07
C ARG A 19 -2.62 -2.77 11.49
N ALA A 20 -2.78 -3.82 10.68
CA ALA A 20 -2.22 -5.14 10.96
C ALA A 20 -0.68 -5.10 11.08
N LEU A 21 0.00 -4.39 10.18
CA LEU A 21 1.45 -4.19 10.25
C LEU A 21 1.87 -3.48 11.54
N ALA A 22 1.10 -2.47 11.97
CA ALA A 22 1.36 -1.75 13.22
C ALA A 22 1.13 -2.63 14.46
N GLU A 23 0.02 -3.36 14.50
CA GLU A 23 -0.36 -4.22 15.63
C GLU A 23 0.57 -5.42 15.82
N GLN A 24 1.12 -5.94 14.73
CA GLN A 24 2.15 -6.99 14.75
C GLN A 24 3.55 -6.46 15.05
N GLY A 25 3.73 -5.15 15.20
CA GLY A 25 5.03 -4.53 15.50
C GLY A 25 6.01 -4.56 14.31
N LEU A 26 5.52 -4.70 13.08
CA LEU A 26 6.34 -4.82 11.88
C LEU A 26 6.77 -3.46 11.33
N LEU A 27 5.97 -2.41 11.55
CA LEU A 27 6.27 -1.04 11.08
C LEU A 27 7.55 -0.49 11.72
N GLY A 28 8.49 -0.05 10.88
CA GLY A 28 9.78 0.50 11.30
C GLY A 28 10.83 -0.56 11.64
N ASN A 29 10.47 -1.85 11.61
CA ASN A 29 11.35 -2.99 11.87
C ASN A 29 11.59 -3.79 10.58
N GLU A 30 10.60 -4.58 10.17
CA GLU A 30 10.66 -5.42 8.98
C GLU A 30 10.07 -4.71 7.76
N VAL A 31 9.12 -3.80 7.98
CA VAL A 31 8.39 -3.11 6.94
C VAL A 31 8.43 -1.60 7.17
N GLU A 32 8.72 -0.85 6.11
CA GLU A 32 8.64 0.61 6.09
C GLU A 32 7.58 1.03 5.07
N VAL A 33 6.44 1.53 5.55
CA VAL A 33 5.41 2.10 4.66
C VAL A 33 5.85 3.52 4.31
N VAL A 34 6.33 3.71 3.08
CA VAL A 34 6.84 5.02 2.62
C VAL A 34 5.77 5.85 1.93
N ALA A 35 4.73 5.21 1.39
CA ALA A 35 3.64 5.88 0.70
C ALA A 35 2.32 5.14 0.77
N VAL A 36 1.23 5.88 0.68
CA VAL A 36 -0.13 5.37 0.48
C VAL A 36 -0.78 6.07 -0.70
N GLY A 37 -1.56 5.33 -1.48
CA GLY A 37 -2.27 5.83 -2.65
C GLY A 37 -3.75 6.07 -2.34
N ASP A 38 -4.25 7.30 -2.45
CA ASP A 38 -5.69 7.60 -2.36
C ASP A 38 -6.03 8.92 -3.07
N ILE A 39 -7.31 9.21 -3.30
CA ILE A 39 -7.78 10.44 -3.97
C ILE A 39 -8.15 11.55 -2.99
N VAL A 40 -8.24 11.25 -1.69
CA VAL A 40 -8.54 12.26 -0.67
C VAL A 40 -7.26 12.77 0.01
N PRO A 41 -7.27 14.00 0.53
CA PRO A 41 -6.18 14.56 1.33
C PRO A 41 -5.77 13.74 2.56
N ALA A 42 -4.55 13.96 3.05
CA ALA A 42 -3.95 13.17 4.13
C ALA A 42 -4.65 13.36 5.49
N ASP A 43 -5.29 14.51 5.75
CA ASP A 43 -6.06 14.76 6.97
C ASP A 43 -7.31 13.89 7.06
N ASN A 44 -8.00 13.69 5.93
CA ASN A 44 -9.10 12.73 5.80
C ASN A 44 -8.61 11.30 6.05
N LEU A 45 -7.47 10.92 5.47
CA LEU A 45 -6.88 9.60 5.70
C LEU A 45 -6.44 9.41 7.17
N ALA A 46 -5.92 10.45 7.81
CA ALA A 46 -5.57 10.44 9.23
C ALA A 46 -6.79 10.17 10.11
N TYR A 47 -7.91 10.85 9.83
CA TYR A 47 -9.18 10.60 10.51
C TYR A 47 -9.67 9.16 10.30
N LEU A 48 -9.69 8.69 9.05
CA LEU A 48 -10.16 7.35 8.68
C LEU A 48 -9.25 6.24 9.21
N LEU A 49 -7.95 6.50 9.36
CA LEU A 49 -7.03 5.57 10.01
C LEU A 49 -7.21 5.58 11.53
N LYS A 50 -7.51 6.73 12.14
CA LYS A 50 -7.69 6.85 13.60
C LYS A 50 -8.99 6.22 14.09
N TYR A 51 -10.08 6.35 13.35
CA TYR A 51 -11.41 5.90 13.75
C TYR A 51 -11.98 4.89 12.75
N ASP A 52 -12.20 3.66 13.21
CA ASP A 52 -12.90 2.63 12.45
C ASP A 52 -14.13 2.15 13.24
N SER A 53 -15.29 2.05 12.58
CA SER A 53 -16.55 1.70 13.22
C SER A 53 -16.58 0.26 13.75
N THR A 54 -15.83 -0.66 13.15
CA THR A 54 -15.83 -2.08 13.52
C THR A 54 -14.60 -2.47 14.32
N GLN A 55 -13.43 -1.93 13.95
CA GLN A 55 -12.15 -2.24 14.62
C GLN A 55 -11.82 -1.28 15.77
N GLY A 56 -12.64 -0.25 15.98
CA GLY A 56 -12.40 0.77 17.00
C GLY A 56 -11.25 1.73 16.64
N ARG A 57 -10.70 2.34 17.70
CA ARG A 57 -9.64 3.36 17.58
C ARG A 57 -8.29 2.73 17.32
N PHE A 58 -7.54 3.30 16.38
CA PHE A 58 -6.14 2.94 16.22
C PHE A 58 -5.35 3.34 17.48
N LYS A 59 -4.46 2.45 17.94
CA LYS A 59 -3.72 2.63 19.19
C LYS A 59 -2.54 3.61 19.09
N GLY A 60 -2.03 3.84 17.88
CA GLY A 60 -0.94 4.77 17.63
C GLY A 60 -1.38 6.22 17.48
N GLU A 61 -0.40 7.11 17.48
CA GLU A 61 -0.61 8.53 17.17
C GLU A 61 -0.72 8.71 15.65
N VAL A 62 -1.74 9.45 15.22
CA VAL A 62 -2.01 9.73 13.80
C VAL A 62 -2.31 11.21 13.66
N SER A 63 -1.59 11.85 12.74
CA SER A 63 -1.79 13.23 12.30
C SER A 63 -1.44 13.36 10.82
N SER A 64 -1.56 14.55 10.26
CA SER A 64 -1.19 14.86 8.89
C SER A 64 -0.49 16.22 8.85
N LYS A 65 0.24 16.47 7.75
CA LYS A 65 0.87 17.76 7.47
C LYS A 65 1.07 17.94 5.98
N LYS A 66 1.38 19.16 5.59
CA LYS A 66 1.86 19.51 4.25
C LYS A 66 3.34 19.15 4.11
N SER A 67 3.72 18.61 2.97
CA SER A 67 5.11 18.39 2.58
C SER A 67 5.85 19.70 2.32
N SER A 68 5.13 20.75 1.90
CA SER A 68 5.65 22.08 1.63
C SER A 68 4.59 23.17 1.81
N ALA A 69 5.03 24.42 1.99
CA ALA A 69 4.13 25.55 2.28
C ALA A 69 3.19 25.93 1.11
N ASP A 70 3.53 25.52 -0.11
CA ASP A 70 2.77 25.78 -1.34
C ASP A 70 1.64 24.76 -1.60
N LYS A 71 1.56 23.68 -0.81
CA LYS A 71 0.45 22.72 -0.92
C LYS A 71 -0.85 23.30 -0.38
N GLU A 72 -1.94 23.09 -1.11
CA GLU A 72 -3.28 23.47 -0.65
C GLU A 72 -3.74 22.59 0.51
N ASP A 73 -3.63 21.28 0.33
CA ASP A 73 -4.04 20.25 1.28
C ASP A 73 -2.84 19.51 1.90
N ASP A 74 -3.07 18.81 3.01
CA ASP A 74 -2.09 17.90 3.58
C ASP A 74 -1.85 16.70 2.66
N ASP A 75 -0.59 16.39 2.40
CA ASP A 75 -0.15 15.28 1.53
C ASP A 75 0.87 14.35 2.21
N VAL A 76 1.04 14.50 3.52
CA VAL A 76 1.84 13.61 4.36
C VAL A 76 1.02 13.14 5.54
N LEU A 77 0.87 11.82 5.66
CA LEU A 77 0.33 11.18 6.84
C LEU A 77 1.48 10.96 7.84
N VAL A 78 1.27 11.29 9.12
CA VAL A 78 2.27 11.12 10.18
C VAL A 78 1.74 10.12 11.19
N VAL A 79 2.35 8.94 11.26
CA VAL A 79 1.96 7.85 12.17
C VAL A 79 3.11 7.51 13.10
N ASN A 80 2.89 7.64 14.42
CA ASN A 80 3.94 7.43 15.44
C ASN A 80 5.25 8.18 15.12
N GLY A 81 5.13 9.41 14.63
CA GLY A 81 6.26 10.26 14.23
C GLY A 81 6.94 9.87 12.89
N LYS A 82 6.40 8.91 12.14
CA LYS A 82 6.90 8.54 10.80
C LYS A 82 6.06 9.19 9.72
N ASP A 83 6.75 9.82 8.77
CA ASP A 83 6.13 10.46 7.60
C ASP A 83 5.86 9.42 6.51
N ILE A 84 4.67 9.50 5.92
CA ILE A 84 4.18 8.62 4.86
C ILE A 84 3.55 9.50 3.78
N HIS A 85 4.06 9.44 2.56
CA HIS A 85 3.55 10.26 1.46
C HIS A 85 2.17 9.79 1.02
N VAL A 86 1.23 10.72 0.87
CA VAL A 86 -0.06 10.46 0.22
C VAL A 86 0.07 10.87 -1.23
N VAL A 87 -0.06 9.89 -2.12
CA VAL A 87 0.11 10.08 -3.57
C VAL A 87 -1.13 9.62 -4.32
N SER A 88 -1.31 10.12 -5.54
CA SER A 88 -2.40 9.70 -6.41
C SER A 88 -2.02 9.81 -7.87
N ALA A 89 -2.52 8.89 -8.68
CA ALA A 89 -2.40 8.95 -10.13
C ALA A 89 -3.57 8.19 -10.75
N ARG A 90 -3.95 8.56 -11.98
CA ARG A 90 -5.02 7.85 -12.72
C ARG A 90 -4.61 6.44 -13.12
N GLN A 91 -3.32 6.24 -13.41
CA GLN A 91 -2.75 4.95 -13.80
C GLN A 91 -1.55 4.62 -12.89
N PRO A 92 -1.32 3.34 -12.55
CA PRO A 92 -0.22 2.95 -11.66
C PRO A 92 1.17 3.37 -12.14
N SER A 93 1.39 3.43 -13.45
CA SER A 93 2.67 3.85 -14.06
C SER A 93 3.00 5.33 -13.86
N GLY A 94 2.02 6.15 -13.46
CA GLY A 94 2.24 7.56 -13.10
C GLY A 94 2.61 7.78 -11.63
N LEU A 95 2.71 6.72 -10.82
CA LEU A 95 3.04 6.83 -9.40
C LEU A 95 4.56 6.94 -9.19
N PRO A 96 5.03 7.70 -8.19
CA PRO A 96 6.46 7.98 -8.01
C PRO A 96 7.20 6.86 -7.24
N TRP A 97 6.95 5.59 -7.56
CA TRP A 97 7.51 4.45 -6.79
C TRP A 97 9.03 4.40 -6.83
N LYS A 98 9.64 4.66 -7.98
CA LYS A 98 11.09 4.74 -8.13
C LYS A 98 11.68 5.84 -7.23
N ASP A 99 11.09 7.02 -7.26
CA ASP A 99 11.60 8.19 -6.53
C ASP A 99 11.47 8.01 -5.01
N LEU A 100 10.40 7.33 -4.58
CA LEU A 100 10.16 6.97 -3.18
C LEU A 100 10.90 5.70 -2.73
N GLY A 101 11.58 5.02 -3.64
CA GLY A 101 12.32 3.78 -3.36
C GLY A 101 11.43 2.62 -2.93
N VAL A 102 10.19 2.56 -3.45
CA VAL A 102 9.23 1.49 -3.16
C VAL A 102 9.69 0.19 -3.81
N GLU A 103 9.73 -0.88 -3.03
CA GLU A 103 10.11 -2.21 -3.51
C GLU A 103 8.90 -3.11 -3.73
N LEU A 104 7.91 -3.01 -2.84
CA LEU A 104 6.70 -3.82 -2.87
C LEU A 104 5.46 -2.92 -2.81
N VAL A 105 4.52 -3.13 -3.72
CA VAL A 105 3.21 -2.48 -3.67
C VAL A 105 2.15 -3.48 -3.21
N ILE A 106 1.31 -3.05 -2.27
CA ILE A 106 0.03 -3.70 -1.96
C ILE A 106 -1.05 -2.98 -2.76
N GLU A 107 -1.54 -3.63 -3.80
CA GLU A 107 -2.58 -3.12 -4.68
C GLU A 107 -3.96 -3.48 -4.12
N SER A 108 -4.62 -2.47 -3.55
CA SER A 108 -5.87 -2.60 -2.81
C SER A 108 -6.94 -1.58 -3.22
N THR A 109 -6.79 -0.97 -4.41
CA THR A 109 -7.83 -0.12 -5.01
C THR A 109 -9.02 -0.94 -5.51
N GLY A 110 -8.79 -2.21 -5.88
CA GLY A 110 -9.77 -3.06 -6.56
C GLY A 110 -9.94 -2.76 -8.06
N LEU A 111 -9.27 -1.72 -8.58
CA LEU A 111 -9.33 -1.31 -9.97
C LEU A 111 -8.31 -2.06 -10.84
N PHE A 112 -7.12 -2.31 -10.30
CA PHE A 112 -5.98 -2.85 -11.04
C PHE A 112 -5.76 -4.34 -10.74
N THR A 113 -6.79 -5.16 -11.01
CA THR A 113 -6.81 -6.60 -10.70
C THR A 113 -6.29 -7.50 -11.83
N SER A 114 -6.03 -6.98 -13.03
CA SER A 114 -5.40 -7.76 -14.11
C SER A 114 -3.88 -7.59 -14.14
N ALA A 115 -3.19 -8.55 -14.76
CA ALA A 115 -1.74 -8.51 -14.96
C ALA A 115 -1.29 -7.20 -15.62
N ASP A 116 -1.89 -6.85 -16.76
CA ASP A 116 -1.55 -5.64 -17.51
C ASP A 116 -1.80 -4.35 -16.71
N ALA A 117 -2.88 -4.33 -15.90
CA ALA A 117 -3.21 -3.16 -15.11
C ALA A 117 -2.24 -2.98 -13.93
N ALA A 118 -1.92 -4.07 -13.23
CA ALA A 118 -0.98 -4.08 -12.11
C ALA A 118 0.48 -3.87 -12.56
N GLN A 119 0.82 -4.21 -13.81
CA GLN A 119 2.14 -4.02 -14.40
C GLN A 119 2.62 -2.57 -14.34
N GLY A 120 1.71 -1.60 -14.37
CA GLY A 120 2.06 -0.18 -14.23
C GLY A 120 2.81 0.13 -12.92
N HIS A 121 2.60 -0.63 -11.84
CA HIS A 121 3.39 -0.45 -10.61
C HIS A 121 4.86 -0.81 -10.80
N ILE A 122 5.14 -1.86 -11.57
CA ILE A 122 6.50 -2.27 -11.90
C ILE A 122 7.17 -1.23 -12.80
N GLU A 123 6.42 -0.71 -13.79
CA GLU A 123 6.89 0.38 -14.67
C GLU A 123 7.22 1.66 -13.89
N ALA A 124 6.41 1.98 -12.87
CA ALA A 124 6.64 3.10 -11.96
C ALA A 124 7.86 2.89 -11.04
N GLY A 125 8.42 1.68 -10.96
CA GLY A 125 9.68 1.38 -10.28
C GLY A 125 9.60 0.40 -9.12
N ALA A 126 8.41 -0.14 -8.80
CA ALA A 126 8.28 -1.20 -7.80
C ALA A 126 8.90 -2.51 -8.33
N LYS A 127 9.40 -3.36 -7.44
CA LYS A 127 9.96 -4.68 -7.80
C LYS A 127 8.91 -5.79 -7.78
N LYS A 128 7.91 -5.65 -6.90
CA LYS A 128 6.86 -6.65 -6.64
C LYS A 128 5.51 -5.98 -6.39
N VAL A 129 4.43 -6.70 -6.71
CA VAL A 129 3.05 -6.29 -6.45
C VAL A 129 2.26 -7.45 -5.83
N ILE A 130 1.50 -7.15 -4.78
CA ILE A 130 0.51 -8.06 -4.19
C ILE A 130 -0.87 -7.44 -4.39
N ILE A 131 -1.72 -8.11 -5.17
CA ILE A 131 -3.12 -7.74 -5.37
C ILE A 131 -3.93 -8.31 -4.20
N SER A 132 -4.67 -7.46 -3.49
CA SER A 132 -5.50 -7.85 -2.34
C SER A 132 -6.91 -8.35 -2.74
N ALA A 133 -7.02 -8.93 -3.94
CA ALA A 133 -8.27 -9.39 -4.55
C ALA A 133 -7.96 -10.47 -5.61
N PRO A 134 -8.96 -11.24 -6.06
CA PRO A 134 -8.77 -12.21 -7.13
C PRO A 134 -8.28 -11.52 -8.40
N ALA A 135 -7.17 -12.02 -8.94
CA ALA A 135 -6.62 -11.50 -10.17
C ALA A 135 -7.46 -11.90 -11.40
N LYS A 136 -7.38 -11.10 -12.47
CA LYS A 136 -8.00 -11.36 -13.77
C LYS A 136 -6.95 -11.67 -14.83
N GLY A 137 -7.23 -12.67 -15.65
CA GLY A 137 -6.34 -13.12 -16.71
C GLY A 137 -5.31 -14.16 -16.23
N ASP A 138 -4.56 -14.70 -17.17
CA ASP A 138 -3.53 -15.71 -16.90
C ASP A 138 -2.22 -15.04 -16.41
N GLY A 139 -1.35 -15.83 -15.77
CA GLY A 139 0.01 -15.41 -15.43
C GLY A 139 0.19 -14.73 -14.07
N ILE A 140 -0.87 -14.51 -13.29
CA ILE A 140 -0.74 -14.10 -11.88
C ILE A 140 -0.88 -15.32 -10.98
N ALA A 141 0.20 -15.64 -10.24
CA ALA A 141 0.14 -16.66 -9.21
C ALA A 141 -0.81 -16.23 -8.08
N THR A 142 -1.84 -17.04 -7.83
CA THR A 142 -2.74 -16.85 -6.69
C THR A 142 -2.24 -17.69 -5.52
N LEU A 143 -1.88 -17.02 -4.43
CA LEU A 143 -1.26 -17.64 -3.26
C LEU A 143 -2.15 -17.42 -2.04
N VAL A 144 -2.40 -18.51 -1.32
CA VAL A 144 -3.14 -18.52 -0.05
C VAL A 144 -2.18 -19.00 1.03
N MET A 145 -2.00 -18.15 2.03
CA MET A 145 -1.18 -18.44 3.21
C MET A 145 -1.64 -19.73 3.89
N GLY A 146 -0.71 -20.63 4.18
CA GLY A 146 -1.00 -21.94 4.77
C GLY A 146 -1.57 -23.00 3.83
N VAL A 147 -1.80 -22.68 2.54
CA VAL A 147 -2.30 -23.66 1.54
C VAL A 147 -1.27 -23.90 0.44
N ASN A 148 -0.91 -22.86 -0.31
CA ASN A 148 0.00 -22.97 -1.45
C ASN A 148 1.04 -21.83 -1.53
N HIS A 149 1.13 -20.96 -0.52
CA HIS A 149 2.10 -19.85 -0.49
C HIS A 149 3.57 -20.26 -0.72
N GLU A 150 3.93 -21.51 -0.41
CA GLU A 150 5.27 -22.07 -0.67
C GLU A 150 5.57 -22.27 -2.16
N SER A 151 4.56 -22.23 -3.04
CA SER A 151 4.77 -22.23 -4.49
C SER A 151 5.17 -20.86 -5.05
N TYR A 152 5.51 -19.90 -4.20
CA TYR A 152 6.04 -18.61 -4.63
C TYR A 152 7.42 -18.76 -5.26
N GLU A 153 7.57 -18.35 -6.52
CA GLU A 153 8.83 -18.37 -7.25
C GLU A 153 9.35 -16.93 -7.44
N PRO A 154 10.34 -16.47 -6.65
CA PRO A 154 10.78 -15.08 -6.67
C PRO A 154 11.26 -14.58 -8.04
N ALA A 155 11.79 -15.46 -8.89
CA ALA A 155 12.26 -15.12 -10.23
C ALA A 155 11.14 -14.93 -11.26
N ASN A 156 9.95 -15.48 -11.01
CA ASN A 156 8.85 -15.51 -11.97
C ASN A 156 7.64 -14.71 -11.49
N HIS A 157 7.35 -14.78 -10.18
CA HIS A 157 6.16 -14.19 -9.58
C HIS A 157 6.45 -12.75 -9.14
N HIS A 158 6.38 -11.81 -10.09
CA HIS A 158 6.52 -10.38 -9.80
C HIS A 158 5.22 -9.72 -9.35
N ILE A 159 4.10 -10.22 -9.87
CA ILE A 159 2.75 -9.82 -9.49
C ILE A 159 2.04 -11.07 -9.00
N ILE A 160 1.52 -11.03 -7.78
CA ILE A 160 0.77 -12.13 -7.17
C ILE A 160 -0.58 -11.64 -6.67
N SER A 161 -1.54 -12.55 -6.51
CA SER A 161 -2.82 -12.30 -5.85
C SER A 161 -2.84 -13.03 -4.51
N ASN A 162 -3.30 -12.35 -3.46
CA ASN A 162 -3.60 -12.96 -2.17
C ASN A 162 -5.05 -13.47 -2.10
N ALA A 163 -5.59 -13.93 -3.24
CA ALA A 163 -6.97 -14.38 -3.39
C ALA A 163 -8.00 -13.32 -2.96
N SER A 164 -9.11 -13.73 -2.34
CA SER A 164 -10.26 -12.89 -1.95
C SER A 164 -10.28 -12.52 -0.48
#